data_AF-A0A7R9Y821-F1
#
_entry.id   AF-A0A7R9Y821-F1
#
_cell.length_a   1.000
_cell.length_b   1.000
_cell.length_c   1.000
_cell.angle_alpha   90.00
_cell.angle_beta   90.00
_cell.angle_gamma   90.00
#
_symmetry.space_group_name_H-M   'P 1'
#
loop_
_entity.id
_entity.type
_entity.pdbx_description
1 polymer ?
#
loop_
_entity_poly.entity_id
_entity_poly.type
_entity_poly.pdbx_seq_one_letter_code
_entity_poly.pdbx_strand_id
1 'polypeptide(L)'
;PGSSAKVDVKLCEYKGGALCVRADKSVADEAAVDAELEEEMAKEFELVRVNFTGSGAAMGHTVKLEMSATFGPGHQHAGQPVPGMTVDDLSVDLKTSNPFPLNHFVQAIVEAGMGQMESKTFPVAFPDDYQSERLRGVTCLFTIMIKEIAEKRPLPARTEADRATLREEIAARHDEQARRASAKRADLAIRNALLDGCEVDTQKTVESVAWAKFGEESIRDYAYSMILEEIGGREGLATQDDIKRFLREEASITWA
;
A
#
# COMPACT_ATOMS: atom_id res chain seq x y z
N PRO A 1 -15.92 -17.07 -31.18
CA PRO A 1 -17.14 -16.93 -30.35
C PRO A 1 -17.39 -18.23 -29.57
N GLY A 2 -16.76 -18.36 -28.41
CA GLY A 2 -16.93 -19.53 -27.54
C GLY A 2 -18.31 -19.50 -26.91
N SER A 3 -19.13 -20.50 -27.21
CA SER A 3 -20.38 -20.75 -26.50
C SER A 3 -20.00 -21.07 -25.05
N SER A 4 -20.26 -20.13 -24.13
CA SER A 4 -20.19 -20.43 -22.70
C SER A 4 -21.27 -21.47 -22.43
N ALA A 5 -20.86 -22.70 -22.12
CA ALA A 5 -21.80 -23.70 -21.64
C ALA A 5 -22.44 -23.12 -20.37
N LYS A 6 -23.77 -22.98 -20.38
CA LYS A 6 -24.52 -22.48 -19.24
C LYS A 6 -24.26 -23.43 -18.06
N VAL A 7 -23.55 -22.95 -17.04
CA VAL A 7 -23.35 -23.66 -15.78
C VAL A 7 -24.68 -23.74 -15.06
N ASP A 8 -25.03 -24.93 -14.55
CA ASP A 8 -26.23 -25.11 -13.74
C ASP A 8 -25.95 -24.67 -12.30
N VAL A 9 -26.80 -23.79 -11.77
CA VAL A 9 -26.69 -23.20 -10.44
C VAL A 9 -28.00 -23.42 -9.69
N LYS A 10 -27.94 -24.17 -8.59
CA LYS A 10 -29.05 -24.26 -7.62
C LYS A 10 -28.72 -23.39 -6.42
N LEU A 11 -29.44 -22.29 -6.31
CA LEU A 11 -29.32 -21.39 -5.17
C LEU A 11 -29.94 -22.00 -3.92
N CYS A 12 -29.29 -21.80 -2.77
CA CYS A 12 -29.91 -21.98 -1.46
C CYS A 12 -30.97 -20.91 -1.19
N GLU A 13 -31.65 -20.98 -0.05
CA GLU A 13 -32.40 -19.85 0.46
C GLU A 13 -31.41 -18.75 0.91
N TYR A 14 -31.54 -17.55 0.33
CA TYR A 14 -30.61 -16.44 0.60
C TYR A 14 -31.30 -15.15 1.07
N LYS A 15 -32.63 -15.14 1.18
CA LYS A 15 -33.44 -13.99 1.56
C LYS A 15 -34.01 -14.10 2.97
N GLY A 16 -34.49 -12.99 3.52
CA GLY A 16 -35.28 -12.95 4.74
C GLY A 16 -34.55 -13.47 5.99
N GLY A 17 -33.23 -13.31 6.03
CA GLY A 17 -32.40 -13.79 7.12
C GLY A 17 -32.00 -15.27 7.03
N ALA A 18 -32.26 -15.96 5.90
CA ALA A 18 -31.89 -17.37 5.71
C ALA A 18 -30.37 -17.60 5.79
N LEU A 19 -29.56 -16.63 5.35
CA LEU A 19 -28.11 -16.65 5.54
C LEU A 19 -27.77 -16.09 6.92
N CYS A 20 -27.55 -16.98 7.88
CA CYS A 20 -27.06 -16.63 9.21
C CYS A 20 -25.53 -16.66 9.22
N VAL A 21 -24.89 -15.50 9.30
CA VAL A 21 -23.42 -15.39 9.26
C VAL A 21 -22.89 -14.60 10.45
N ARG A 22 -21.64 -14.88 10.82
CA ARG A 22 -20.91 -14.14 11.83
C ARG A 22 -19.74 -13.39 11.21
N ALA A 23 -19.57 -12.12 11.56
CA ALA A 23 -18.47 -11.29 11.09
C ALA A 23 -17.98 -10.35 12.20
N ASP A 24 -16.69 -10.02 12.20
CA ASP A 24 -16.13 -9.08 13.18
C ASP A 24 -16.42 -7.63 12.77
N LYS A 25 -16.97 -6.84 13.70
CA LYS A 25 -17.22 -5.43 13.44
C LYS A 25 -15.94 -4.63 13.64
N SER A 26 -15.52 -3.91 12.60
CA SER A 26 -14.53 -2.86 12.78
C SER A 26 -15.22 -1.60 13.31
N VAL A 27 -14.60 -0.96 14.28
CA VAL A 27 -14.97 0.35 14.81
C VAL A 27 -13.77 1.26 14.62
N ALA A 28 -14.01 2.55 14.36
CA ALA A 28 -12.96 3.54 14.32
C ALA A 28 -12.21 3.56 15.66
N ASP A 29 -10.88 3.61 15.61
CA ASP A 29 -10.05 3.72 16.79
C ASP A 29 -9.82 5.21 17.09
N GLU A 30 -10.47 5.72 18.13
CA GLU A 30 -10.31 7.12 18.55
C GLU A 30 -8.86 7.47 18.89
N ALA A 31 -8.06 6.52 19.41
CA ALA A 31 -6.65 6.78 19.68
C ALA A 31 -5.84 6.93 18.38
N ALA A 32 -6.24 6.22 17.32
CA ALA A 32 -5.63 6.38 16.00
C ALA A 32 -6.04 7.71 15.36
N VAL A 33 -7.30 8.14 15.53
CA VAL A 33 -7.78 9.47 15.10
C VAL A 33 -7.00 10.57 15.83
N ASP A 34 -6.82 10.45 17.15
CA ASP A 34 -6.05 11.40 17.96
C ASP A 34 -4.59 11.46 17.51
N ALA A 35 -3.95 10.30 17.31
CA ALA A 35 -2.56 10.24 16.88
C ALA A 35 -2.34 10.90 15.52
N GLU A 36 -3.22 10.62 14.55
CA GLU A 36 -3.15 11.23 13.21
C GLU A 36 -3.44 12.73 13.27
N LEU A 37 -4.39 13.17 14.11
CA LEU A 37 -4.67 14.58 14.33
C LEU A 37 -3.45 15.31 14.88
N GLU A 38 -2.76 14.76 15.88
CA GLU A 38 -1.56 15.39 16.46
C GLU A 38 -0.41 15.40 15.45
N GLU A 39 -0.22 14.35 14.64
CA GLU A 39 0.75 14.35 13.53
C GLU A 39 0.44 15.46 12.52
N GLU A 40 -0.82 15.58 12.12
CA GLU A 40 -1.31 16.63 11.23
C GLU A 40 -1.09 18.02 11.83
N MET A 41 -1.48 18.23 13.08
CA MET A 41 -1.32 19.51 13.78
C MET A 41 0.15 19.92 13.95
N ALA A 42 1.06 18.95 14.06
CA ALA A 42 2.49 19.18 14.14
C ALA A 42 3.16 19.48 12.78
N LYS A 43 2.43 19.42 11.65
CA LYS A 43 2.99 19.74 10.33
C LYS A 43 3.23 21.25 10.20
N GLU A 44 4.50 21.61 10.27
CA GLU A 44 4.97 23.00 10.09
C GLU A 44 5.27 23.34 8.63
N PHE A 45 5.38 22.34 7.76
CA PHE A 45 5.71 22.53 6.35
C PHE A 45 5.06 21.47 5.46
N GLU A 46 4.84 21.83 4.21
CA GLU A 46 4.53 20.92 3.12
C GLU A 46 5.74 20.80 2.17
N LEU A 47 5.88 19.65 1.51
CA LEU A 47 6.88 19.45 0.48
C LEU A 47 6.30 19.82 -0.88
N VAL A 48 6.80 20.91 -1.46
CA VAL A 48 6.39 21.36 -2.79
C VAL A 48 7.41 20.91 -3.80
N ARG A 49 6.98 20.14 -4.80
CA ARG A 49 7.85 19.65 -5.85
C ARG A 49 8.47 20.81 -6.61
N VAL A 50 9.79 20.77 -6.78
CA VAL A 50 10.51 21.73 -7.60
C VAL A 50 10.74 21.12 -8.97
N ASN A 51 10.17 21.75 -10.00
CA ASN A 51 10.39 21.37 -11.39
C ASN A 51 11.51 22.24 -11.96
N PHE A 52 12.67 21.64 -12.23
CA PHE A 52 13.81 22.37 -12.80
C PHE A 52 13.82 22.27 -14.33
N THR A 53 14.17 23.37 -14.99
CA THR A 53 14.57 23.43 -16.41
C THR A 53 16.09 23.65 -16.57
N GLY A 54 16.88 23.43 -15.52
CA GLY A 54 18.32 23.72 -15.50
C GLY A 54 19.10 23.13 -14.31
N SER A 55 19.13 23.82 -13.15
CA SER A 55 19.96 23.41 -12.00
C SER A 55 19.35 22.25 -11.22
N GLY A 56 20.17 21.29 -10.77
CA GLY A 56 19.73 20.15 -9.94
C GLY A 56 19.51 20.48 -8.47
N ALA A 57 19.63 19.46 -7.63
CA ALA A 57 19.42 19.55 -6.19
C ALA A 57 20.43 20.50 -5.51
N ALA A 58 19.96 21.24 -4.50
CA ALA A 58 20.74 22.24 -3.77
C ALA A 58 20.49 22.14 -2.26
N MET A 59 21.36 22.74 -1.45
CA MET A 59 21.16 22.82 0.00
C MET A 59 19.83 23.48 0.34
N GLY A 60 19.10 22.90 1.29
CA GLY A 60 17.75 23.33 1.67
C GLY A 60 16.62 22.57 0.96
N HIS A 61 16.89 21.89 -0.16
CA HIS A 61 15.90 21.00 -0.77
C HIS A 61 15.75 19.72 0.06
N THR A 62 14.60 19.06 -0.11
CA THR A 62 14.35 17.68 0.31
C THR A 62 14.32 16.82 -0.94
N VAL A 63 15.06 15.72 -0.96
CA VAL A 63 15.09 14.80 -2.11
C VAL A 63 14.55 13.44 -1.71
N LYS A 64 13.72 12.86 -2.57
CA LYS A 64 13.35 11.45 -2.50
C LYS A 64 14.33 10.67 -3.36
N LEU A 65 15.04 9.71 -2.76
CA LEU A 65 16.11 8.99 -3.42
C LEU A 65 15.99 7.47 -3.27
N GLU A 66 16.54 6.78 -4.25
CA GLU A 66 16.87 5.36 -4.18
C GLU A 66 18.38 5.24 -3.98
N MET A 67 18.81 4.33 -3.12
CA MET A 67 20.20 4.12 -2.81
C MET A 67 20.52 2.62 -2.75
N SER A 68 21.66 2.25 -3.32
CA SER A 68 22.24 0.92 -3.15
C SER A 68 23.75 1.04 -2.93
N ALA A 69 24.35 0.05 -2.26
CA ALA A 69 25.78 0.01 -2.03
C ALA A 69 26.39 -1.32 -2.48
N THR A 70 27.60 -1.25 -3.02
CA THR A 70 28.45 -2.41 -3.29
C THR A 70 29.80 -2.27 -2.57
N PHE A 71 30.44 -3.37 -2.23
CA PHE A 71 31.79 -3.31 -1.65
C PHE A 71 32.78 -2.75 -2.67
N GLY A 72 33.61 -1.80 -2.23
CA GLY A 72 34.60 -1.15 -3.07
C GLY A 72 35.82 -2.03 -3.37
N PRO A 73 36.72 -1.54 -4.25
CA PRO A 73 37.98 -2.21 -4.55
C PRO A 73 38.82 -2.44 -3.30
N GLY A 74 39.49 -3.59 -3.20
CA GLY A 74 40.33 -3.95 -2.04
C GLY A 74 39.60 -4.70 -0.92
N HIS A 75 38.27 -4.82 -0.98
CA HIS A 75 37.50 -5.69 -0.08
C HIS A 75 37.36 -7.11 -0.66
N GLN A 76 37.30 -8.14 0.19
CA GLN A 76 37.17 -9.55 -0.24
C GLN A 76 35.89 -9.84 -1.05
N HIS A 77 34.85 -9.01 -0.89
CA HIS A 77 33.57 -9.10 -1.61
C HIS A 77 33.39 -7.97 -2.64
N ALA A 78 34.48 -7.38 -3.16
CA ALA A 78 34.41 -6.27 -4.10
C ALA A 78 33.40 -6.49 -5.25
N GLY A 79 32.58 -5.47 -5.52
CA GLY A 79 31.51 -5.51 -6.53
C GLY A 79 30.21 -6.22 -6.09
N GLN A 80 30.20 -6.90 -4.94
CA GLN A 80 28.97 -7.51 -4.41
C GLN A 80 28.13 -6.49 -3.62
N PRO A 81 26.80 -6.60 -3.62
CA PRO A 81 25.92 -5.76 -2.81
C PRO A 81 26.25 -5.84 -1.32
N VAL A 82 26.19 -4.72 -0.63
CA VAL A 82 26.34 -4.66 0.82
C VAL A 82 24.98 -4.97 1.46
N PRO A 83 24.85 -6.04 2.26
CA PRO A 83 23.56 -6.42 2.86
C PRO A 83 22.99 -5.28 3.73
N GLY A 84 21.71 -4.95 3.51
CA GLY A 84 21.00 -3.93 4.27
C GLY A 84 21.31 -2.48 3.86
N MET A 85 22.04 -2.27 2.76
CA MET A 85 22.38 -0.94 2.22
C MET A 85 21.69 -0.67 0.89
N THR A 86 20.54 -1.30 0.66
CA THR A 86 19.61 -0.97 -0.42
C THR A 86 18.36 -0.41 0.20
N VAL A 87 18.04 0.83 -0.16
CA VAL A 87 16.85 1.54 0.31
C VAL A 87 16.18 2.17 -0.88
N ASP A 88 14.88 1.97 -0.98
CA ASP A 88 14.06 2.68 -1.94
C ASP A 88 13.23 3.77 -1.24
N ASP A 89 12.91 4.84 -1.96
CA ASP A 89 12.03 5.91 -1.50
C ASP A 89 12.46 6.64 -0.21
N LEU A 90 13.77 6.79 0.03
CA LEU A 90 14.30 7.52 1.18
C LEU A 90 14.14 9.04 0.98
N SER A 91 13.49 9.73 1.92
CA SER A 91 13.42 11.20 1.92
C SER A 91 14.55 11.80 2.75
N VAL A 92 15.37 12.66 2.14
CA VAL A 92 16.55 13.28 2.77
C VAL A 92 16.50 14.80 2.62
N ASP A 93 16.56 15.50 3.74
CA ASP A 93 16.82 16.95 3.77
C ASP A 93 18.29 17.20 3.39
N LEU A 94 18.55 17.99 2.35
CA LEU A 94 19.90 18.38 1.94
C LEU A 94 20.42 19.50 2.85
N LYS A 95 21.00 19.10 3.99
CA LYS A 95 21.59 20.00 4.99
C LYS A 95 22.96 19.53 5.43
N THR A 96 23.83 20.49 5.75
CA THR A 96 25.21 20.25 6.19
C THR A 96 25.30 19.46 7.50
N SER A 97 24.28 19.54 8.35
CA SER A 97 24.25 18.89 9.67
C SER A 97 23.81 17.42 9.66
N ASN A 98 23.63 16.81 8.48
CA ASN A 98 23.31 15.38 8.40
C ASN A 98 24.42 14.53 9.03
N PRO A 99 24.08 13.39 9.66
CA PRO A 99 25.08 12.49 10.22
C PRO A 99 25.85 11.75 9.12
N PHE A 100 27.02 11.24 9.44
CA PHE A 100 27.71 10.29 8.56
C PHE A 100 26.92 8.97 8.49
N PRO A 101 26.78 8.33 7.31
CA PRO A 101 27.35 8.69 6.00
C PRO A 101 26.49 9.63 5.14
N LEU A 102 25.28 10.00 5.59
CA LEU A 102 24.35 10.84 4.81
C LEU A 102 24.93 12.19 4.41
N ASN A 103 25.79 12.80 5.22
CA ASN A 103 26.46 14.06 4.87
C ASN A 103 27.30 13.96 3.58
N HIS A 104 27.99 12.85 3.35
CA HIS A 104 28.78 12.63 2.13
C HIS A 104 27.87 12.57 0.90
N PHE A 105 26.73 11.90 1.03
CA PHE A 105 25.73 11.82 -0.04
C PHE A 105 25.16 13.19 -0.37
N VAL A 106 24.80 13.96 0.66
CA VAL A 106 24.25 15.32 0.49
C VAL A 106 25.25 16.25 -0.18
N GLN A 107 26.53 16.22 0.23
CA GLN A 107 27.59 16.99 -0.43
C GLN A 107 27.75 16.57 -1.89
N ALA A 108 27.87 15.26 -2.17
CA ALA A 108 28.03 14.76 -3.52
C ALA A 108 26.85 15.12 -4.45
N ILE A 109 25.61 15.01 -3.94
CA ILE A 109 24.39 15.37 -4.69
C ILE A 109 24.40 16.86 -5.09
N VAL A 110 24.71 17.74 -4.13
CA VAL A 110 24.70 19.20 -4.35
C VAL A 110 25.86 19.64 -5.23
N GLU A 111 27.09 19.16 -4.97
CA GLU A 111 28.28 19.50 -5.76
C GLU A 111 28.17 19.00 -7.20
N ALA A 112 27.63 17.80 -7.40
CA ALA A 112 27.41 17.24 -8.72
C ALA A 112 26.15 17.80 -9.40
N GLY A 113 25.39 18.68 -8.72
CA GLY A 113 24.18 19.31 -9.22
C GLY A 113 23.14 18.31 -9.72
N MET A 114 22.95 17.19 -9.01
CA MET A 114 22.13 16.08 -9.51
C MET A 114 20.67 16.47 -9.69
N GLY A 115 20.14 16.26 -10.89
CA GLY A 115 18.75 16.49 -11.24
C GLY A 115 17.84 15.31 -10.91
N GLN A 116 16.55 15.49 -11.20
CA GLN A 116 15.56 14.43 -11.08
C GLN A 116 15.83 13.29 -12.08
N MET A 117 15.63 12.05 -11.64
CA MET A 117 15.94 10.80 -12.33
C MET A 117 17.43 10.63 -12.69
N GLU A 118 18.32 11.45 -12.14
CA GLU A 118 19.76 11.29 -12.33
C GLU A 118 20.30 10.28 -11.32
N SER A 119 21.20 9.41 -11.79
CA SER A 119 21.87 8.41 -10.98
C SER A 119 23.38 8.60 -11.01
N LYS A 120 24.03 8.59 -9.85
CA LYS A 120 25.49 8.66 -9.72
C LYS A 120 25.99 7.67 -8.69
N THR A 121 27.18 7.15 -8.95
CA THR A 121 27.92 6.30 -8.02
C THR A 121 29.12 7.04 -7.47
N PHE A 122 29.33 6.99 -6.16
CA PHE A 122 30.49 7.60 -5.52
C PHE A 122 31.02 6.70 -4.38
N PRO A 123 32.33 6.76 -4.11
CA PRO A 123 32.95 5.99 -3.04
C PRO A 123 32.72 6.66 -1.67
N VAL A 124 32.44 5.85 -0.65
CA VAL A 124 32.42 6.27 0.76
C VAL A 124 33.28 5.33 1.58
N ALA A 125 34.28 5.91 2.25
CA ALA A 125 35.13 5.21 3.19
C ALA A 125 34.55 5.35 4.60
N PHE A 126 34.23 4.21 5.22
CA PHE A 126 33.76 4.17 6.60
C PHE A 126 34.96 4.18 7.58
N PRO A 127 34.84 4.90 8.72
CA PRO A 127 35.93 4.97 9.69
C PRO A 127 36.11 3.64 10.44
N ASP A 128 37.28 3.45 11.05
CA ASP A 128 37.62 2.21 11.78
C ASP A 128 36.78 2.00 13.04
N ASP A 129 36.22 3.07 13.61
CA ASP A 129 35.37 3.06 14.80
C ASP A 129 33.87 3.05 14.47
N TYR A 130 33.50 2.85 13.20
CA TYR A 130 32.09 2.85 12.77
C TYR A 130 31.26 1.80 13.51
N GLN A 131 30.01 2.12 13.85
CA GLN A 131 29.18 1.25 14.70
C GLN A 131 28.96 -0.15 14.11
N SER A 132 28.86 -0.25 12.78
CA SER A 132 28.72 -1.53 12.08
C SER A 132 30.09 -2.17 11.86
N GLU A 133 30.38 -3.27 12.56
CA GLU A 133 31.64 -4.04 12.44
C GLU A 133 31.97 -4.42 11.00
N ARG A 134 30.96 -4.74 10.19
CA ARG A 134 31.11 -5.14 8.78
C ARG A 134 31.53 -4.01 7.85
N LEU A 135 31.42 -2.76 8.32
CA LEU A 135 31.73 -1.56 7.54
C LEU A 135 32.96 -0.83 8.09
N ARG A 136 33.48 -1.17 9.27
CA ARG A 136 34.66 -0.51 9.84
C ARG A 136 35.85 -0.57 8.89
N GLY A 137 36.41 0.59 8.54
CA GLY A 137 37.55 0.70 7.63
C GLY A 137 37.27 0.24 6.18
N VAL A 138 36.02 -0.09 5.83
CA VAL A 138 35.64 -0.57 4.50
C VAL A 138 35.26 0.61 3.61
N THR A 139 35.70 0.58 2.35
CA THR A 139 35.19 1.49 1.31
C THR A 139 34.05 0.81 0.56
N CYS A 140 32.92 1.49 0.40
CA CYS A 140 31.78 1.06 -0.40
C CYS A 140 31.52 2.02 -1.56
N LEU A 141 30.98 1.52 -2.66
CA LEU A 141 30.48 2.34 -3.77
C LEU A 141 28.96 2.46 -3.63
N PHE A 142 28.49 3.68 -3.36
CA PHE A 142 27.07 3.98 -3.25
C PHE A 142 26.55 4.52 -4.57
N THR A 143 25.51 3.90 -5.10
CA THR A 143 24.73 4.40 -6.23
C THR A 143 23.48 5.06 -5.70
N ILE A 144 23.32 6.36 -5.97
CA ILE A 144 22.14 7.15 -5.61
C ILE A 144 21.42 7.58 -6.86
N MET A 145 20.11 7.39 -6.89
CA MET A 145 19.20 7.98 -7.87
C MET A 145 18.25 8.96 -7.18
N ILE A 146 18.14 10.19 -7.68
CA ILE A 146 17.15 11.15 -7.20
C ILE A 146 15.84 10.88 -7.92
N LYS A 147 14.84 10.37 -7.21
CA LYS A 147 13.49 10.20 -7.76
C LYS A 147 12.75 11.52 -7.81
N GLU A 148 12.82 12.35 -6.78
CA GLU A 148 12.10 13.63 -6.70
C GLU A 148 12.88 14.67 -5.91
N ILE A 149 12.65 15.95 -6.22
CA ILE A 149 13.21 17.09 -5.50
C ILE A 149 12.05 18.00 -5.08
N ALA A 150 12.04 18.41 -3.82
CA ALA A 150 11.04 19.28 -3.24
C ALA A 150 11.68 20.36 -2.36
N GLU A 151 10.95 21.43 -2.13
CA GLU A 151 11.26 22.47 -1.15
C GLU A 151 10.26 22.40 0.01
N LYS A 152 10.72 22.75 1.21
CA LYS A 152 9.81 22.90 2.36
C LYS A 152 9.15 24.26 2.29
N ARG A 153 7.83 24.27 2.11
CA ARG A 153 7.02 25.48 2.24
C ARG A 153 6.40 25.50 3.63
N PRO A 154 6.63 26.55 4.45
CA PRO A 154 6.02 26.64 5.76
C PRO A 154 4.50 26.69 5.63
N LEU A 155 3.82 25.91 6.46
CA LEU A 155 2.38 25.99 6.62
C LEU A 155 2.04 27.10 7.61
N PRO A 156 0.87 27.75 7.47
CA PRO A 156 0.39 28.64 8.52
C PRO A 156 0.19 27.85 9.82
N ALA A 157 0.44 28.49 10.96
CA ALA A 157 0.17 27.89 12.26
C ALA A 157 -1.32 27.53 12.36
N ARG A 158 -1.61 26.26 12.62
CA ARG A 158 -2.98 25.75 12.74
C ARG A 158 -3.59 26.25 14.06
N THR A 159 -4.85 26.67 13.98
CA THR A 159 -5.65 27.14 15.10
C THR A 159 -6.47 26.01 15.72
N GLU A 160 -7.11 26.28 16.87
CA GLU A 160 -8.05 25.31 17.46
C GLU A 160 -9.28 25.07 16.56
N ALA A 161 -9.67 26.05 15.75
CA ALA A 161 -10.73 25.86 14.76
C ALA A 161 -10.30 24.86 13.67
N ASP A 162 -9.06 24.97 13.19
CA ASP A 162 -8.49 24.02 12.23
C ASP A 162 -8.42 22.61 12.83
N ARG A 163 -8.05 22.50 14.12
CA ARG A 163 -8.02 21.23 14.85
C ARG A 163 -9.39 20.55 14.87
N ALA A 164 -10.45 21.30 15.15
CA ALA A 164 -11.81 20.77 15.18
C ALA A 164 -12.25 20.25 13.80
N THR A 165 -12.02 21.03 12.74
CA THR A 165 -12.34 20.63 11.35
C THR A 165 -11.54 19.40 10.92
N LEU A 166 -10.23 19.40 11.15
CA LEU A 166 -9.36 18.26 10.83
C LEU A 166 -9.76 17.00 11.58
N ARG A 167 -10.12 17.11 12.86
CA ARG A 167 -10.59 15.97 13.63
C ARG A 167 -11.83 15.36 12.99
N GLU A 168 -12.81 16.18 12.60
CA GLU A 168 -14.04 15.71 11.97
C GLU A 168 -13.75 14.97 10.65
N GLU A 169 -12.87 15.54 9.80
CA GLU A 169 -12.47 14.91 8.54
C GLU A 169 -11.72 13.58 8.74
N ILE A 170 -10.79 13.55 9.70
CA ILE A 170 -10.04 12.34 10.05
C ILE A 170 -10.99 11.28 10.62
N ALA A 171 -11.84 11.64 11.58
CA ALA A 171 -12.80 10.72 12.18
C ALA A 171 -13.76 10.14 11.13
N ALA A 172 -14.28 10.97 10.21
CA ALA A 172 -15.14 10.51 9.12
C ALA A 172 -14.42 9.52 8.19
N ARG A 173 -13.13 9.75 7.89
CA ARG A 173 -12.31 8.82 7.10
C ARG A 173 -12.11 7.48 7.82
N HIS A 174 -11.83 7.52 9.13
CA HIS A 174 -11.66 6.30 9.94
C HIS A 174 -12.95 5.51 10.10
N ASP A 175 -14.10 6.19 10.28
CA ASP A 175 -15.41 5.55 10.33
C ASP A 175 -15.75 4.87 8.99
N GLU A 176 -15.53 5.57 7.86
CA GLU A 176 -15.75 4.97 6.54
C GLU A 176 -14.82 3.78 6.29
N GLN A 177 -13.56 3.85 6.74
CA GLN A 177 -12.63 2.72 6.66
C GLN A 177 -13.10 1.53 7.51
N ALA A 178 -13.56 1.78 8.74
CA ALA A 178 -14.11 0.75 9.62
C ALA A 178 -15.38 0.12 9.04
N ARG A 179 -16.27 0.93 8.46
CA ARG A 179 -17.49 0.48 7.76
C ARG A 179 -17.15 -0.40 6.56
N ARG A 180 -16.19 0.02 5.73
CA ARG A 180 -15.70 -0.77 4.58
C ARG A 180 -15.06 -2.08 5.03
N ALA A 181 -14.26 -2.07 6.09
CA ALA A 181 -13.65 -3.27 6.63
C ALA A 181 -14.71 -4.26 7.13
N SER A 182 -15.71 -3.77 7.87
CA SER A 182 -16.84 -4.56 8.35
C SER A 182 -17.64 -5.16 7.19
N ALA A 183 -17.97 -4.35 6.16
CA ALA A 183 -18.68 -4.81 4.98
C ALA A 183 -17.91 -5.91 4.24
N LYS A 184 -16.59 -5.77 4.06
CA LYS A 184 -15.75 -6.81 3.45
C LYS A 184 -15.75 -8.12 4.24
N ARG A 185 -15.74 -8.05 5.57
CA ARG A 185 -15.79 -9.25 6.43
C ARG A 185 -17.16 -9.92 6.35
N ALA A 186 -18.24 -9.14 6.34
CA ALA A 186 -19.58 -9.67 6.10
C ALA A 186 -19.69 -10.32 4.70
N ASP A 187 -19.18 -9.67 3.66
CA ASP A 187 -19.16 -10.22 2.30
C ASP A 187 -18.41 -11.55 2.23
N LEU A 188 -17.29 -11.67 2.95
CA LEU A 188 -16.55 -12.91 3.02
C LEU A 188 -17.35 -14.01 3.74
N ALA A 189 -18.02 -13.67 4.84
CA ALA A 189 -18.85 -14.62 5.57
C ALA A 189 -20.06 -15.08 4.74
N ILE A 190 -20.73 -14.15 4.05
CA ILE A 190 -21.83 -14.41 3.11
C ILE A 190 -21.33 -15.26 1.93
N ARG A 191 -20.18 -14.93 1.35
CA ARG A 191 -19.55 -15.72 0.27
C ARG A 191 -19.37 -17.17 0.70
N ASN A 192 -18.83 -17.40 1.89
CA ASN A 192 -18.62 -18.75 2.39
C ASN A 192 -19.95 -19.47 2.62
N ALA A 193 -20.93 -18.81 3.25
CA ALA A 193 -22.26 -19.41 3.46
C ALA A 193 -22.96 -19.77 2.13
N LEU A 194 -22.85 -18.92 1.11
CA LEU A 194 -23.39 -19.20 -0.22
C LEU A 194 -22.67 -20.36 -0.92
N LEU A 195 -21.34 -20.41 -0.83
CA LEU A 195 -20.55 -21.52 -1.39
C LEU A 195 -20.85 -22.85 -0.72
N ASP A 196 -21.17 -22.83 0.58
CA ASP A 196 -21.51 -24.04 1.34
C ASP A 196 -22.97 -24.47 1.13
N GLY A 197 -23.87 -23.51 0.85
CA GLY A 197 -25.31 -23.77 0.70
C GLY A 197 -25.81 -24.01 -0.72
N CYS A 198 -25.16 -23.42 -1.73
CA CYS A 198 -25.56 -23.54 -3.14
C CYS A 198 -24.85 -24.70 -3.84
N GLU A 199 -25.51 -25.31 -4.82
CA GLU A 199 -24.89 -26.30 -5.71
C GLU A 199 -24.54 -25.66 -7.06
N VAL A 200 -23.29 -25.79 -7.50
CA VAL A 200 -22.81 -25.29 -8.81
C VAL A 200 -22.12 -26.42 -9.56
N ASP A 201 -22.63 -26.80 -10.74
CA ASP A 201 -22.00 -27.82 -11.59
C ASP A 201 -20.81 -27.21 -12.36
N THR A 202 -19.65 -27.19 -11.71
CA THR A 202 -18.41 -26.64 -12.28
C THR A 202 -17.59 -27.67 -13.07
N GLN A 203 -17.93 -28.96 -13.02
CA GLN A 203 -17.04 -30.05 -13.45
C GLN A 203 -16.61 -29.92 -14.92
N LYS A 204 -17.57 -29.73 -15.83
CA LYS A 204 -17.30 -29.59 -17.27
C LYS A 204 -16.48 -28.34 -17.60
N THR A 205 -16.67 -27.27 -16.83
CA THR A 205 -15.92 -26.02 -17.04
C THR A 205 -14.49 -26.16 -16.55
N VAL A 206 -14.28 -26.72 -15.36
CA VAL A 206 -12.95 -26.92 -14.75
C VAL A 206 -12.05 -27.78 -15.64
N GLU A 207 -12.60 -28.81 -16.29
CA GLU A 207 -11.84 -29.68 -17.22
C GLU A 207 -11.38 -28.96 -18.49
N SER A 208 -12.06 -27.89 -18.91
CA SER A 208 -11.82 -27.22 -20.19
C SER A 208 -11.05 -25.89 -20.09
N VAL A 209 -10.83 -25.37 -18.88
CA VAL A 209 -10.27 -24.03 -18.65
C VAL A 209 -8.89 -24.06 -18.00
N ALA A 210 -7.99 -23.19 -18.47
CA ALA A 210 -6.62 -23.12 -17.96
C ALA A 210 -6.55 -22.57 -16.53
N TRP A 211 -7.49 -21.70 -16.13
CA TRP A 211 -7.49 -21.09 -14.80
C TRP A 211 -7.72 -22.10 -13.67
N ALA A 212 -8.37 -23.22 -13.96
CA ALA A 212 -8.61 -24.30 -12.99
C ALA A 212 -7.30 -24.91 -12.45
N LYS A 213 -6.20 -24.79 -13.21
CA LYS A 213 -4.88 -25.28 -12.80
C LYS A 213 -4.25 -24.45 -11.68
N PHE A 214 -4.80 -23.27 -11.38
CA PHE A 214 -4.32 -22.41 -10.30
C PHE A 214 -4.82 -22.82 -8.90
N GLY A 215 -5.62 -23.90 -8.81
CA GLY A 215 -5.98 -24.54 -7.56
C GLY A 215 -7.44 -24.38 -7.15
N GLU A 216 -7.77 -24.91 -5.97
CA GLU A 216 -9.14 -25.00 -5.45
C GLU A 216 -9.79 -23.62 -5.25
N GLU A 217 -9.03 -22.60 -4.84
CA GLU A 217 -9.56 -21.25 -4.64
C GLU A 217 -10.09 -20.63 -5.94
N SER A 218 -9.44 -20.89 -7.08
CA SER A 218 -9.94 -20.39 -8.38
C SER A 218 -11.27 -21.05 -8.77
N ILE A 219 -11.48 -22.31 -8.39
CA ILE A 219 -12.76 -23.01 -8.61
C ILE A 219 -13.84 -22.42 -7.70
N ARG A 220 -13.51 -22.10 -6.44
CA ARG A 220 -14.41 -21.42 -5.50
C ARG A 220 -14.79 -20.01 -5.98
N ASP A 221 -13.83 -19.24 -6.48
CA ASP A 221 -14.08 -17.91 -7.07
C ASP A 221 -15.02 -17.98 -8.27
N TYR A 222 -14.81 -18.98 -9.14
CA TYR A 222 -15.68 -19.21 -10.29
C TYR A 222 -17.09 -19.61 -9.85
N ALA A 223 -17.24 -20.57 -8.95
CA ALA A 223 -18.53 -21.00 -8.42
C ALA A 223 -19.28 -19.83 -7.76
N TYR A 224 -18.59 -19.02 -6.96
CA TYR A 224 -19.16 -17.84 -6.34
C TYR A 224 -19.64 -16.81 -7.38
N SER A 225 -18.87 -16.60 -8.45
CA SER A 225 -19.26 -15.71 -9.54
C SER A 225 -20.55 -16.19 -10.23
N MET A 226 -20.69 -17.50 -10.48
CA MET A 226 -21.91 -18.08 -11.05
C MET A 226 -23.12 -17.94 -10.12
N ILE A 227 -22.92 -18.11 -8.81
CA ILE A 227 -23.96 -17.85 -7.79
C ILE A 227 -24.42 -16.39 -7.85
N LEU A 228 -23.48 -15.44 -7.89
CA LEU A 228 -23.82 -14.01 -7.97
C LEU A 228 -24.56 -13.67 -9.26
N GLU A 229 -24.14 -14.21 -10.40
CA GLU A 229 -24.84 -13.98 -11.69
C GLU A 229 -26.27 -14.50 -11.66
N GLU A 230 -26.51 -15.68 -11.10
CA GLU A 230 -27.85 -16.26 -10.99
C GLU A 230 -28.73 -15.45 -10.01
N ILE A 231 -28.18 -15.01 -8.88
CA ILE A 231 -28.89 -14.09 -7.95
C ILE A 231 -29.19 -12.76 -8.65
N GLY A 232 -28.21 -12.17 -9.33
CA GLY A 232 -28.38 -10.91 -10.06
C GLY A 232 -29.48 -11.00 -11.13
N GLY A 233 -29.55 -12.12 -11.86
CA GLY A 233 -30.60 -12.39 -12.83
C GLY A 233 -32.00 -12.51 -12.20
N ARG A 234 -32.11 -13.12 -11.01
CA ARG A 234 -33.40 -13.25 -10.29
C ARG A 234 -33.87 -11.95 -9.67
N GLU A 235 -32.94 -11.15 -9.16
CA GLU A 235 -33.22 -9.92 -8.43
C GLU A 235 -33.20 -8.66 -9.32
N GLY A 236 -32.83 -8.79 -10.59
CA GLY A 236 -32.72 -7.65 -11.50
C GLY A 236 -31.57 -6.71 -11.14
N LEU A 237 -30.49 -7.23 -10.56
CA LEU A 237 -29.32 -6.46 -10.14
C LEU A 237 -28.22 -6.53 -11.20
N ALA A 238 -27.70 -5.38 -11.61
CA ALA A 238 -26.82 -5.27 -12.76
C ALA A 238 -25.33 -5.48 -12.42
N THR A 239 -24.92 -5.23 -11.17
CA THR A 239 -23.50 -5.27 -10.77
C THR A 239 -23.29 -6.17 -9.57
N GLN A 240 -22.09 -6.74 -9.44
CA GLN A 240 -21.72 -7.53 -8.26
C GLN A 240 -21.80 -6.72 -6.97
N ASP A 241 -21.53 -5.41 -7.02
CA ASP A 241 -21.61 -4.56 -5.83
C ASP A 241 -23.06 -4.35 -5.38
N ASP A 242 -23.99 -4.22 -6.33
CA ASP A 242 -25.43 -4.18 -6.02
C ASP A 242 -25.91 -5.50 -5.42
N ILE A 243 -25.46 -6.64 -5.97
CA ILE A 243 -25.79 -7.98 -5.46
C ILE A 243 -25.23 -8.18 -4.05
N LYS A 244 -23.98 -7.82 -3.79
CA LYS A 244 -23.38 -7.91 -2.45
C LYS A 244 -24.09 -6.99 -1.46
N ARG A 245 -24.48 -5.78 -1.86
CA ARG A 245 -25.28 -4.88 -1.02
C ARG A 245 -26.62 -5.50 -0.66
N PHE A 246 -27.35 -6.00 -1.65
CA PHE A 246 -28.60 -6.71 -1.45
C PHE A 246 -28.43 -7.90 -0.49
N LEU A 247 -27.42 -8.75 -0.71
CA LEU A 247 -27.16 -9.91 0.15
C LEU A 247 -26.85 -9.52 1.60
N ARG A 248 -26.15 -8.40 1.84
CA ARG A 248 -25.92 -7.90 3.20
C ARG A 248 -27.19 -7.41 3.89
N GLU A 249 -28.14 -6.88 3.14
CA GLU A 249 -29.45 -6.44 3.65
C GLU A 249 -30.36 -7.62 3.98
N GLU A 250 -30.27 -8.69 3.18
CA GLU A 250 -31.06 -9.91 3.35
C GLU A 250 -30.49 -10.90 4.38
N ALA A 251 -29.17 -10.90 4.60
CA ALA A 251 -28.51 -11.81 5.52
C ALA A 251 -28.75 -11.43 7.00
N SER A 252 -28.86 -12.44 7.86
CA SER A 252 -28.81 -12.25 9.30
C SER A 252 -27.34 -12.24 9.76
N ILE A 253 -26.77 -11.04 9.88
CA ILE A 253 -25.37 -10.85 10.26
C ILE A 253 -25.27 -10.62 11.77
N THR A 254 -24.61 -11.54 12.47
CA THR A 254 -24.21 -11.35 13.87
C THR A 254 -22.81 -10.76 13.94
N TRP A 255 -22.70 -9.58 14.52
CA TRP A 255 -21.43 -8.88 14.70
C TRP A 255 -20.74 -9.31 16.00
N ALA A 256 -19.47 -9.71 15.88
CA ALA A 256 -18.58 -9.94 17.01
C ALA A 256 -17.78 -8.68 17.37
#